data_AF-C3X396-F1
#
_entry.id   AF-C3X396-F1
#
_cell.length_a   1.000
_cell.length_b   1.000
_cell.length_c   1.000
_cell.angle_alpha   90.00
_cell.angle_beta   90.00
_cell.angle_gamma   90.00
#
_symmetry.space_group_name_H-M   'P 1'
#
loop_
_entity.id
_entity.type
_entity.pdbx_description
1 polymer ?
#
loop_
_entity_poly.entity_id
_entity_poly.type
_entity_poly.pdbx_seq_one_letter_code
_entity_poly.pdbx_strand_id
1 'polypeptide(L)'
;MTGLKIDEELRSYIPKLSDEEYTLLEESILSDGCRDPIVTWSGLILDGHNRYEICCKHNKPYATIEKNGLKTKDDVKIWMIRNQMGRRNLTDFQRTELALRLKPLLEKKAKENQNSGLETSGKRHEGKVLQNSAKPIERINTTEEIAKSAGVSRDTVQKVQKVLSKAEPEIIEKARSGEISINAAAKTVTPPKPVSPQDSDMGNPISEPADEVTAEQPEKIIDPEPAGEITGSVNLDDAFSDGPTLEELIDETQRENEQLHRKIESLTKDDKDAEIVRLQDLNFALSRQIDTLTAEVGAAKNQARYVTSKLREIGKIVETEDWSEIVSAVRRLKS
;
A
#
# COMPACT_ATOMS: atom_id res chain seq x y z
N MET A 1 -20.73 -15.51 -31.68
CA MET A 1 -19.98 -15.32 -30.42
C MET A 1 -20.93 -15.63 -29.29
N THR A 2 -20.58 -16.55 -28.39
CA THR A 2 -21.34 -16.81 -27.16
C THR A 2 -21.31 -15.53 -26.33
N GLY A 3 -22.48 -14.91 -26.10
CA GLY A 3 -22.58 -13.69 -25.31
C GLY A 3 -22.06 -13.91 -23.90
N LEU A 4 -21.27 -12.97 -23.39
CA LEU A 4 -20.80 -12.99 -22.01
C LEU A 4 -21.97 -12.70 -21.07
N LYS A 5 -21.97 -13.36 -19.91
CA LYS A 5 -23.03 -13.18 -18.90
C LYS A 5 -22.64 -12.05 -17.95
N ILE A 6 -23.58 -11.14 -17.71
CA ILE A 6 -23.44 -10.07 -16.72
C ILE A 6 -24.09 -10.55 -15.43
N ASP A 7 -23.31 -10.59 -14.35
CA ASP A 7 -23.81 -10.85 -13.01
C ASP A 7 -23.95 -9.50 -12.29
N GLU A 8 -25.19 -9.11 -11.96
CA GLU A 8 -25.48 -7.78 -11.40
C GLU A 8 -24.84 -7.57 -10.01
N GLU A 9 -24.66 -8.65 -9.24
CA GLU A 9 -23.98 -8.59 -7.96
C GLU A 9 -22.48 -8.28 -8.15
N LEU A 10 -21.84 -8.84 -9.17
CA LEU A 10 -20.45 -8.52 -9.51
C LEU A 10 -20.33 -7.12 -10.11
N ARG A 11 -21.24 -6.73 -11.01
CA ARG A 11 -21.26 -5.40 -11.63
C ARG A 11 -21.36 -4.28 -10.61
N SER A 12 -22.28 -4.41 -9.65
CA SER A 12 -22.50 -3.41 -8.58
C SER A 12 -21.37 -3.37 -7.54
N TYR A 13 -20.48 -4.38 -7.53
CA TYR A 13 -19.40 -4.47 -6.55
C TYR A 13 -18.28 -3.44 -6.79
N ILE A 14 -18.12 -2.97 -8.04
CA ILE A 14 -17.17 -1.93 -8.44
C ILE A 14 -17.95 -0.62 -8.68
N PRO A 15 -17.43 0.55 -8.25
CA PRO A 15 -18.03 1.84 -8.60
C PRO A 15 -18.25 2.01 -10.10
N LYS A 16 -19.38 2.59 -10.49
CA LYS A 16 -19.65 2.93 -11.88
C LYS A 16 -18.79 4.12 -12.30
N LEU A 17 -18.48 4.19 -13.59
CA LEU A 17 -17.84 5.36 -14.20
C LEU A 17 -18.83 6.52 -14.18
N SER A 18 -18.32 7.76 -14.08
CA SER A 18 -19.13 8.95 -14.35
C SER A 18 -19.55 8.99 -15.82
N ASP A 19 -20.52 9.84 -16.15
CA ASP A 19 -20.99 9.99 -17.53
C ASP A 19 -19.88 10.55 -18.44
N GLU A 20 -19.03 11.43 -17.91
CA GLU A 20 -17.85 11.96 -18.60
C GLU A 20 -16.80 10.87 -18.84
N GLU A 21 -16.47 10.07 -17.81
CA GLU A 21 -15.53 8.96 -17.94
C GLU A 21 -16.03 7.90 -18.94
N TYR A 22 -17.34 7.63 -18.93
CA TYR A 22 -17.96 6.72 -19.89
C TYR A 22 -17.85 7.26 -21.31
N THR A 23 -18.13 8.55 -21.52
CA THR A 23 -18.05 9.19 -22.84
C THR A 23 -16.63 9.15 -23.39
N LEU A 24 -15.63 9.49 -22.57
CA LEU A 24 -14.21 9.40 -22.95
C LEU A 24 -13.79 7.97 -23.30
N LEU A 25 -14.28 6.98 -22.54
CA LEU A 25 -14.05 5.58 -22.84
C LEU A 25 -14.72 5.15 -24.15
N GLU A 26 -15.94 5.61 -24.41
CA GLU A 26 -16.69 5.33 -25.64
C GLU A 26 -15.96 5.89 -26.86
N GLU A 27 -15.52 7.15 -26.81
CA GLU A 27 -14.72 7.78 -27.86
C GLU A 27 -13.41 7.02 -28.13
N SER A 28 -12.69 6.64 -27.08
CA SER A 28 -11.46 5.84 -27.20
C SER A 28 -11.69 4.48 -27.86
N ILE A 29 -12.77 3.77 -27.50
CA ILE A 29 -13.11 2.48 -28.14
C ILE A 29 -13.54 2.68 -29.60
N LEU A 30 -14.19 3.78 -29.92
CA LEU A 30 -14.60 4.09 -31.29
C LEU A 30 -13.40 4.37 -32.20
N SER A 31 -12.43 5.15 -31.71
CA SER A 31 -11.22 5.52 -32.45
C SER A 31 -10.18 4.40 -32.54
N ASP A 32 -9.84 3.81 -31.39
CA ASP A 32 -8.69 2.92 -31.23
C ASP A 32 -9.08 1.44 -31.12
N GLY A 33 -10.37 1.14 -30.90
CA GLY A 33 -10.86 -0.19 -30.60
C GLY A 33 -10.66 -0.61 -29.13
N CYS A 34 -11.17 -1.79 -28.77
CA CYS A 34 -11.05 -2.33 -27.42
C CYS A 34 -9.64 -2.90 -27.18
N ARG A 35 -8.70 -2.04 -26.79
CA ARG A 35 -7.30 -2.44 -26.52
C ARG A 35 -7.18 -3.40 -25.34
N ASP A 36 -7.84 -3.06 -24.24
CA ASP A 36 -7.82 -3.88 -23.04
C ASP A 36 -8.84 -5.03 -23.14
N PRO A 37 -8.44 -6.28 -22.84
CA PRO A 37 -9.35 -7.40 -22.85
C PRO A 37 -10.36 -7.35 -21.70
N ILE A 38 -11.53 -7.91 -21.92
CA ILE A 38 -12.54 -8.15 -20.89
C ILE A 38 -12.12 -9.36 -20.08
N VAL A 39 -12.04 -9.20 -18.75
CA VAL A 39 -11.64 -10.30 -17.87
C VAL A 39 -12.87 -11.09 -17.46
N THR A 40 -12.83 -12.41 -17.63
CA THR A 40 -13.96 -13.32 -17.38
C THR A 40 -13.62 -14.39 -16.35
N TRP A 41 -14.65 -14.97 -15.73
CA TRP A 41 -14.54 -16.18 -14.91
C TRP A 41 -15.79 -17.03 -15.08
N SER A 42 -15.62 -18.27 -15.54
CA SER A 42 -16.71 -19.21 -15.84
C SER A 42 -17.80 -18.61 -16.74
N GLY A 43 -17.39 -17.75 -17.69
CA GLY A 43 -18.29 -17.03 -18.60
C GLY A 43 -18.99 -15.79 -18.01
N LEU A 44 -18.70 -15.42 -16.76
CA LEU A 44 -19.15 -14.17 -16.13
C LEU A 44 -18.10 -13.07 -16.34
N ILE A 45 -18.53 -11.83 -16.53
CA ILE A 45 -17.64 -10.68 -16.61
C ILE A 45 -17.16 -10.29 -15.22
N LEU A 46 -15.84 -10.15 -15.04
CA LEU A 46 -15.22 -9.65 -13.82
C LEU A 46 -14.80 -8.18 -13.94
N ASP A 47 -14.14 -7.82 -15.03
CA ASP A 47 -13.70 -6.45 -15.30
C ASP A 47 -13.89 -6.10 -16.79
N GLY A 48 -14.22 -4.84 -17.08
CA GLY A 48 -14.53 -4.40 -18.43
C GLY A 48 -16.01 -4.43 -18.79
N HIS A 49 -16.93 -4.35 -17.83
CA HIS A 49 -18.37 -4.25 -18.07
C HIS A 49 -18.73 -3.13 -19.04
N ASN A 50 -18.20 -1.92 -18.83
CA ASN A 50 -18.46 -0.77 -19.71
C ASN A 50 -17.83 -0.97 -21.09
N ARG A 51 -16.61 -1.52 -21.16
CA ARG A 51 -15.96 -1.87 -22.44
C ARG A 51 -16.81 -2.87 -23.23
N TYR A 52 -17.32 -3.91 -22.57
CA TYR A 52 -18.20 -4.89 -23.19
C TYR A 52 -19.49 -4.26 -23.70
N GLU A 53 -20.13 -3.40 -22.90
CA GLU A 53 -21.36 -2.69 -23.27
C GLU A 53 -21.15 -1.83 -24.51
N ILE A 54 -20.10 -1.01 -24.52
CA ILE A 54 -19.74 -0.13 -25.65
C ILE A 54 -19.39 -0.96 -26.89
N CYS A 55 -18.61 -2.03 -26.74
CA CYS A 55 -18.25 -2.89 -27.87
C CYS A 55 -19.48 -3.58 -28.47
N CYS A 56 -20.42 -4.03 -27.64
CA CYS A 56 -21.69 -4.59 -28.12
C CYS A 56 -22.54 -3.52 -28.82
N LYS A 57 -22.66 -2.32 -28.24
CA LYS A 57 -23.44 -1.20 -28.78
C LYS A 57 -22.97 -0.78 -30.18
N HIS A 58 -21.65 -0.72 -30.38
CA HIS A 58 -21.03 -0.28 -31.64
C HIS A 58 -20.54 -1.41 -32.54
N ASN A 59 -20.89 -2.66 -32.19
CA ASN A 59 -20.47 -3.86 -32.91
C ASN A 59 -18.94 -3.93 -33.16
N LYS A 60 -18.15 -3.51 -32.15
CA LYS A 60 -16.68 -3.53 -32.17
C LYS A 60 -16.16 -4.88 -31.65
N PRO A 61 -15.06 -5.40 -32.23
CA PRO A 61 -14.42 -6.60 -31.71
C PRO A 61 -13.78 -6.34 -30.34
N TYR A 62 -13.80 -7.36 -29.49
CA TYR A 62 -13.16 -7.34 -28.18
C TYR A 62 -12.46 -8.67 -27.91
N ALA A 63 -11.40 -8.62 -27.10
CA ALA A 63 -10.70 -9.80 -26.61
C ALA A 63 -11.20 -10.16 -25.19
N THR A 64 -11.11 -11.44 -24.82
CA THR A 64 -11.43 -11.91 -23.48
C THR A 64 -10.26 -12.66 -22.86
N ILE A 65 -10.03 -12.48 -21.56
CA ILE A 65 -9.05 -13.24 -20.78
C ILE A 65 -9.76 -13.95 -19.63
N GLU A 66 -9.64 -15.27 -19.57
CA GLU A 66 -10.19 -16.07 -18.48
C GLU A 66 -9.28 -16.02 -17.25
N LYS A 67 -9.86 -15.64 -16.11
CA LYS A 67 -9.15 -15.58 -14.83
C LYS A 67 -9.17 -16.95 -14.14
N ASN A 68 -8.05 -17.66 -14.28
CA ASN A 68 -7.84 -18.94 -13.60
C ASN A 68 -7.51 -18.77 -12.10
N GLY A 69 -7.82 -19.82 -11.32
CA GLY A 69 -7.42 -19.95 -9.91
C GLY A 69 -8.42 -19.42 -8.88
N LEU A 70 -9.56 -18.88 -9.31
CA LEU A 70 -10.66 -18.46 -8.43
C LEU A 70 -11.63 -19.63 -8.26
N LYS A 71 -11.95 -20.00 -7.01
CA LYS A 71 -12.80 -21.16 -6.71
C LYS A 71 -14.23 -20.75 -6.36
N THR A 72 -14.38 -19.60 -5.73
CA THR A 72 -15.66 -19.13 -5.19
C THR A 72 -15.99 -17.72 -5.68
N LYS A 73 -17.26 -17.34 -5.60
CA LYS A 73 -17.70 -15.96 -5.88
C LYS A 73 -17.08 -14.95 -4.90
N ASP A 74 -16.75 -15.38 -3.68
CA ASP A 74 -16.05 -14.55 -2.70
C ASP A 74 -14.59 -14.29 -3.13
N ASP A 75 -13.89 -15.30 -3.66
CA ASP A 75 -12.55 -15.11 -4.24
C ASP A 75 -12.58 -14.17 -5.45
N VAL A 76 -13.64 -14.23 -6.26
CA VAL A 76 -13.89 -13.31 -7.38
C VAL A 76 -14.02 -11.88 -6.89
N LYS A 77 -14.87 -11.62 -5.89
CA LYS A 77 -15.03 -10.28 -5.29
C LYS A 77 -13.73 -9.74 -4.71
N ILE A 78 -12.95 -10.59 -4.03
CA ILE A 78 -11.62 -10.23 -3.52
C ILE A 78 -10.69 -9.82 -4.67
N TRP A 79 -10.65 -10.61 -5.74
CA TRP A 79 -9.84 -10.32 -6.90
C TRP A 79 -10.27 -9.02 -7.60
N MET A 80 -11.58 -8.80 -7.76
CA MET A 80 -12.12 -7.60 -8.42
C MET A 80 -11.67 -6.33 -7.70
N ILE A 81 -11.81 -6.26 -6.38
CA ILE A 81 -11.36 -5.10 -5.60
C ILE A 81 -9.85 -4.89 -5.74
N ARG A 82 -9.05 -5.96 -5.61
CA ARG A 82 -7.59 -5.86 -5.76
C ARG A 82 -7.17 -5.37 -7.15
N ASN A 83 -7.90 -5.76 -8.19
CA ASN A 83 -7.66 -5.30 -9.56
C ASN A 83 -7.92 -3.79 -9.71
N GLN A 84 -8.89 -3.23 -8.96
CA GLN A 84 -9.16 -1.79 -8.97
C GLN A 84 -8.07 -0.97 -8.27
N MET A 85 -7.41 -1.52 -7.25
CA MET A 85 -6.38 -0.82 -6.46
C MET A 85 -5.15 -0.41 -7.27
N GLY A 86 -4.87 -1.09 -8.39
CA GLY A 86 -3.77 -0.75 -9.29
C GLY A 86 -4.04 0.46 -10.21
N ARG A 87 -5.26 1.01 -10.20
CA ARG A 87 -5.62 2.19 -10.99
C ARG A 87 -5.11 3.44 -10.28
N ARG A 88 -4.29 4.24 -10.97
CA ARG A 88 -3.46 5.32 -10.42
C ARG A 88 -4.23 6.57 -9.95
N ASN A 89 -5.56 6.55 -9.94
CA ASN A 89 -6.40 7.74 -9.72
C ASN A 89 -7.23 7.69 -8.42
N LEU A 90 -6.90 6.80 -7.47
CA LEU A 90 -7.63 6.70 -6.20
C LEU A 90 -6.83 7.30 -5.04
N THR A 91 -7.46 8.18 -4.26
CA THR A 91 -6.90 8.69 -2.99
C THR A 91 -6.75 7.55 -1.99
N ASP A 92 -5.85 7.71 -1.01
CA ASP A 92 -5.67 6.73 0.07
C ASP A 92 -6.99 6.43 0.81
N PHE A 93 -7.84 7.46 0.98
CA PHE A 93 -9.16 7.31 1.56
C PHE A 93 -10.05 6.42 0.68
N GLN A 94 -10.14 6.71 -0.63
CA GLN A 94 -10.94 5.92 -1.57
C GLN A 94 -10.44 4.46 -1.70
N ARG A 95 -9.12 4.25 -1.74
CA ARG A 95 -8.53 2.88 -1.75
C ARG A 95 -8.90 2.13 -0.49
N THR A 96 -8.81 2.79 0.67
CA THR A 96 -9.15 2.19 1.95
C THR A 96 -10.66 1.90 2.06
N GLU A 97 -11.51 2.83 1.64
CA GLU A 97 -12.96 2.67 1.61
C GLU A 97 -13.38 1.48 0.73
N LEU A 98 -12.82 1.38 -0.48
CA LEU A 98 -13.10 0.27 -1.37
C LEU A 98 -12.59 -1.05 -0.78
N ALA A 99 -11.39 -1.07 -0.18
CA ALA A 99 -10.84 -2.25 0.47
C ALA A 99 -11.67 -2.69 1.70
N LEU A 100 -12.31 -1.79 2.42
CA LEU A 100 -13.19 -2.12 3.55
C LEU A 100 -14.39 -2.98 3.13
N ARG A 101 -14.82 -2.95 1.86
CA ARG A 101 -15.85 -3.87 1.34
C ARG A 101 -15.44 -5.35 1.37
N LEU A 102 -14.14 -5.63 1.49
CA LEU A 102 -13.60 -6.99 1.64
C LEU A 102 -13.77 -7.55 3.04
N LYS A 103 -13.96 -6.69 4.05
CA LYS A 103 -14.04 -7.07 5.47
C LYS A 103 -14.96 -8.28 5.73
N PRO A 104 -16.24 -8.29 5.33
CA PRO A 104 -17.13 -9.43 5.60
C PRO A 104 -16.68 -10.72 4.91
N LEU A 105 -16.11 -10.63 3.71
CA LEU A 105 -15.63 -11.80 2.95
C LEU A 105 -14.39 -12.41 3.61
N LEU A 106 -13.47 -11.56 4.05
CA LEU A 106 -12.26 -11.97 4.75
C LEU A 106 -12.58 -12.53 6.15
N GLU A 107 -13.54 -11.96 6.86
CA GLU A 107 -14.02 -12.49 8.16
C GLU A 107 -14.67 -13.87 8.01
N LYS A 108 -15.50 -14.05 6.98
CA LYS A 108 -16.09 -15.35 6.65
C LYS A 108 -15.00 -16.38 6.37
N LYS A 109 -14.02 -16.04 5.52
CA LYS A 109 -12.89 -16.92 5.19
C LYS A 109 -12.01 -17.23 6.41
N ALA A 110 -11.77 -16.24 7.27
CA ALA A 110 -11.04 -16.41 8.52
C ALA A 110 -11.76 -17.39 9.46
N LYS A 111 -13.09 -17.30 9.55
CA LYS A 111 -13.93 -18.22 10.35
C LYS A 111 -13.93 -19.63 9.79
N GLU A 112 -14.02 -19.79 8.47
CA GLU A 112 -13.91 -21.10 7.79
C GLU A 112 -12.53 -21.75 8.03
N ASN A 113 -11.46 -20.95 7.98
CA ASN A 113 -10.09 -21.40 8.32
C ASN A 113 -9.97 -21.83 9.79
N GLN A 114 -10.61 -21.12 10.72
CA GLN A 114 -10.61 -21.51 12.14
C GLN A 114 -11.35 -22.83 12.37
N ASN A 115 -12.53 -23.00 11.76
CA ASN A 115 -13.35 -24.21 11.91
C ASN A 115 -12.64 -25.45 11.33
N SER A 116 -12.03 -25.32 10.15
CA SER A 116 -11.26 -26.41 9.53
C SER A 116 -9.99 -26.79 10.31
N GLY A 117 -9.36 -25.82 10.99
CA GLY A 117 -8.23 -26.09 11.90
C GLY A 117 -8.65 -26.82 13.18
N LEU A 118 -9.85 -26.55 13.68
CA LEU A 118 -10.43 -27.23 14.85
C LEU A 118 -10.85 -28.68 14.52
N GLU A 119 -11.44 -28.93 13.35
CA GLU A 119 -11.79 -30.30 12.91
C GLU A 119 -10.55 -31.18 12.71
N THR A 120 -9.44 -30.60 12.26
CA THR A 120 -8.16 -31.31 12.11
C THR A 120 -7.48 -31.57 13.47
N SER A 121 -7.71 -30.70 14.46
CA SER A 121 -7.13 -30.81 15.80
C SER A 121 -7.97 -31.63 16.79
N GLY A 122 -9.26 -31.86 16.48
CA GLY A 122 -10.20 -32.63 17.31
C GLY A 122 -9.96 -34.14 17.34
N LYS A 123 -9.10 -34.68 16.47
CA LYS A 123 -8.63 -36.08 16.54
C LYS A 123 -7.28 -36.17 17.26
N ARG A 124 -7.20 -35.68 18.50
CA ARG A 124 -6.21 -36.18 19.46
C ARG A 124 -6.70 -37.53 20.02
N HIS A 125 -6.78 -38.53 19.14
CA HIS A 125 -6.76 -39.92 19.58
C HIS A 125 -5.29 -40.37 19.58
N GLU A 126 -4.91 -41.02 20.67
CA GLU A 126 -3.59 -41.52 21.02
C GLU A 126 -2.75 -42.00 19.83
N GLY A 127 -1.53 -41.46 19.71
CA GLY A 127 -0.42 -42.18 19.08
C GLY A 127 -0.24 -42.09 17.57
N LYS A 128 -0.86 -41.15 16.84
CA LYS A 128 -0.57 -40.96 15.40
C LYS A 128 0.11 -39.63 15.12
N VAL A 129 1.42 -39.70 14.81
CA VAL A 129 2.24 -38.57 14.38
C VAL A 129 1.56 -37.91 13.17
N LEU A 130 1.21 -36.63 13.30
CA LEU A 130 0.63 -35.84 12.22
C LEU A 130 1.62 -35.78 11.06
N GLN A 131 1.12 -35.96 9.84
CA GLN A 131 1.93 -35.88 8.62
C GLN A 131 2.37 -34.42 8.41
N ASN A 132 3.68 -34.14 8.48
CA ASN A 132 4.28 -32.79 8.33
C ASN A 132 4.00 -32.09 6.98
N SER A 133 3.30 -32.74 6.05
CA SER A 133 2.99 -32.22 4.71
C SER A 133 1.62 -31.55 4.58
N ALA A 134 0.81 -31.49 5.65
CA ALA A 134 -0.38 -30.64 5.65
C ALA A 134 0.07 -29.15 5.68
N LYS A 135 -0.22 -28.39 4.61
CA LYS A 135 0.05 -26.94 4.59
C LYS A 135 -0.65 -26.30 5.80
N PRO A 136 0.05 -25.47 6.61
CA PRO A 136 -0.57 -24.76 7.70
C PRO A 136 -1.75 -23.95 7.17
N ILE A 137 -2.91 -24.03 7.85
CA ILE A 137 -4.03 -23.14 7.55
C ILE A 137 -3.59 -21.73 7.92
N GLU A 138 -3.44 -20.87 6.90
CA GLU A 138 -3.01 -19.49 7.11
C GLU A 138 -4.03 -18.73 7.96
N ARG A 139 -3.57 -18.13 9.07
CA ARG A 139 -4.38 -17.23 9.88
C ARG A 139 -4.58 -15.94 9.10
N ILE A 140 -5.84 -15.62 8.79
CA ILE A 140 -6.19 -14.39 8.09
C ILE A 140 -6.40 -13.30 9.13
N ASN A 141 -5.54 -12.29 9.12
CA ASN A 141 -5.79 -11.03 9.83
C ASN A 141 -6.53 -10.08 8.90
N THR A 142 -7.84 -9.96 9.09
CA THR A 142 -8.72 -9.16 8.23
C THR A 142 -8.23 -7.73 8.02
N THR A 143 -7.85 -7.04 9.09
CA THR A 143 -7.40 -5.64 9.03
C THR A 143 -6.09 -5.50 8.25
N GLU A 144 -5.20 -6.48 8.39
CA GLU A 144 -3.92 -6.50 7.69
C GLU A 144 -4.08 -6.80 6.19
N GLU A 145 -4.96 -7.73 5.83
CA GLU A 145 -5.28 -8.00 4.41
C GLU A 145 -5.95 -6.79 3.73
N ILE A 146 -6.79 -6.04 4.45
CA ILE A 146 -7.37 -4.79 3.97
C ILE A 146 -6.28 -3.73 3.79
N ALA A 147 -5.44 -3.53 4.80
CA ALA A 147 -4.33 -2.57 4.78
C ALA A 147 -3.38 -2.85 3.60
N LYS A 148 -2.99 -4.11 3.41
CA LYS A 148 -2.17 -4.58 2.30
C LYS A 148 -2.82 -4.34 0.94
N SER A 149 -4.14 -4.59 0.83
CA SER A 149 -4.87 -4.38 -0.43
C SER A 149 -4.98 -2.89 -0.78
N ALA A 150 -5.15 -2.03 0.21
CA ALA A 150 -5.24 -0.57 0.02
C ALA A 150 -3.87 0.13 -0.08
N GLY A 151 -2.78 -0.56 0.30
CA GLY A 151 -1.43 0.01 0.35
C GLY A 151 -1.24 1.03 1.48
N VAL A 152 -1.95 0.86 2.60
CA VAL A 152 -1.92 1.77 3.75
C VAL A 152 -1.60 1.04 5.06
N SER A 153 -1.37 1.79 6.14
CA SER A 153 -1.16 1.20 7.46
C SER A 153 -2.46 0.64 8.07
N ARG A 154 -2.35 -0.30 9.02
CA ARG A 154 -3.49 -0.81 9.79
C ARG A 154 -4.23 0.29 10.55
N ASP A 155 -3.50 1.28 11.06
CA ASP A 155 -4.08 2.43 11.78
C ASP A 155 -4.91 3.30 10.82
N THR A 156 -4.42 3.51 9.60
CA THR A 156 -5.16 4.21 8.54
C THR A 156 -6.50 3.51 8.25
N VAL A 157 -6.51 2.18 8.15
CA VAL A 157 -7.75 1.40 7.97
C VAL A 157 -8.74 1.65 9.10
N GLN A 158 -8.27 1.66 10.34
CA GLN A 158 -9.13 1.92 11.51
C GLN A 158 -9.67 3.35 11.54
N LYS A 159 -8.83 4.34 11.18
CA LYS A 159 -9.24 5.75 11.07
C LYS A 159 -10.32 5.92 10.01
N VAL A 160 -10.12 5.42 8.80
CA VAL A 160 -11.11 5.50 7.71
C VAL A 160 -12.40 4.79 8.11
N GLN A 161 -12.33 3.62 8.76
CA GLN A 161 -13.52 2.93 9.27
C GLN A 161 -14.30 3.76 10.30
N LYS A 162 -13.61 4.49 11.20
CA LYS A 162 -14.26 5.41 12.14
C LYS A 162 -14.91 6.60 11.43
N VAL A 163 -14.20 7.20 10.47
CA VAL A 163 -14.72 8.33 9.68
C VAL A 163 -16.00 7.91 8.95
N LEU A 164 -15.98 6.79 8.21
CA LEU A 164 -17.15 6.30 7.48
C LEU A 164 -18.35 5.92 8.37
N SER A 165 -18.12 5.62 9.66
CA SER A 165 -19.19 5.21 10.58
C SER A 165 -19.76 6.33 11.44
N LYS A 166 -19.01 7.42 11.64
CA LYS A 166 -19.36 8.46 12.64
C LYS A 166 -19.28 9.89 12.12
N ALA A 167 -18.61 10.15 10.99
CA ALA A 167 -18.43 11.50 10.49
C ALA A 167 -19.68 11.98 9.75
N GLU A 168 -19.90 13.29 9.76
CA GLU A 168 -20.91 13.93 8.92
C GLU A 168 -20.62 13.69 7.42
N PRO A 169 -21.65 13.57 6.56
CA PRO A 169 -21.47 13.30 5.13
C PRO A 169 -20.53 14.28 4.43
N GLU A 170 -20.57 15.56 4.81
CA GLU A 170 -19.69 16.60 4.25
C GLU A 170 -18.21 16.30 4.51
N ILE A 171 -17.87 15.81 5.70
CA ILE A 171 -16.50 15.44 6.08
C ILE A 171 -16.04 14.21 5.30
N ILE A 172 -16.95 13.27 5.04
CA ILE A 172 -16.64 12.06 4.25
C ILE A 172 -16.32 12.47 2.80
N GLU A 173 -17.11 13.36 2.19
CA GLU A 173 -16.85 13.82 0.83
C GLU A 173 -15.53 14.60 0.72
N LYS A 174 -15.25 15.49 1.67
CA LYS A 174 -13.97 16.21 1.74
C LYS A 174 -12.78 15.26 1.92
N ALA A 175 -12.96 14.16 2.66
CA ALA A 175 -11.92 13.15 2.81
C ALA A 175 -11.75 12.29 1.54
N ARG A 176 -12.84 12.01 0.81
CA ARG A 176 -12.81 11.30 -0.49
C ARG A 176 -12.09 12.11 -1.56
N SER A 177 -12.39 13.41 -1.65
CA SER A 177 -11.77 14.34 -2.61
C SER A 177 -10.31 14.63 -2.29
N GLY A 178 -9.89 14.41 -1.04
CA GLY A 178 -8.55 14.73 -0.55
C GLY A 178 -8.38 16.17 -0.07
N GLU A 179 -9.48 16.95 0.00
CA GLU A 179 -9.47 18.31 0.56
C GLU A 179 -9.05 18.31 2.04
N ILE A 180 -9.43 17.28 2.79
CA ILE A 180 -8.94 17.05 4.15
C ILE A 180 -8.20 15.72 4.26
N SER A 181 -7.15 15.70 5.10
CA SER A 181 -6.41 14.46 5.37
C SER A 181 -7.24 13.46 6.19
N ILE A 182 -6.91 12.17 6.06
CA ILE A 182 -7.52 11.09 6.85
C ILE A 182 -7.40 11.36 8.36
N ASN A 183 -6.29 11.95 8.80
CA ASN A 183 -6.07 12.30 10.20
C ASN A 183 -6.98 13.46 10.65
N ALA A 184 -7.15 14.49 9.82
CA ALA A 184 -8.05 15.60 10.11
C ALA A 184 -9.51 15.10 10.21
N ALA A 185 -9.94 14.28 9.25
CA ALA A 185 -11.25 13.65 9.29
C ALA A 185 -11.43 12.73 10.52
N ALA A 186 -10.39 12.00 10.94
CA ALA A 186 -10.47 11.12 12.11
C ALA A 186 -10.56 11.89 13.45
N LYS A 187 -10.03 13.11 13.52
CA LYS A 187 -10.11 13.97 14.71
C LYS A 187 -11.54 14.45 14.97
N THR A 188 -12.35 14.68 13.94
CA THR A 188 -13.74 15.15 14.11
C THR A 188 -14.65 14.10 14.76
N VAL A 189 -14.29 12.81 14.66
CA VAL A 189 -15.09 11.68 15.18
C VAL A 189 -14.53 11.01 16.43
N THR A 190 -13.31 11.38 16.83
CA THR A 190 -12.65 10.79 18.00
C THR A 190 -12.77 11.76 19.17
N PRO A 191 -13.51 11.43 20.25
CA PRO A 191 -13.57 12.30 21.42
C PRO A 191 -12.18 12.44 22.06
N PRO A 192 -11.85 13.60 22.63
CA PRO A 192 -10.61 13.77 23.38
C PRO A 192 -10.54 12.73 24.50
N LYS A 193 -9.37 12.13 24.72
CA LYS A 193 -9.16 11.18 25.83
C LYS A 193 -9.49 11.90 27.15
N PRO A 194 -10.18 11.25 28.10
CA PRO A 194 -10.36 11.82 29.43
C PRO A 194 -9.00 11.99 30.08
N VAL A 195 -8.68 13.23 30.44
CA VAL A 195 -7.49 13.59 31.21
C VAL A 195 -7.76 13.17 32.66
N SER A 196 -6.85 12.43 33.28
CA SER A 196 -6.95 12.07 34.70
C SER A 196 -6.83 13.33 35.57
N PRO A 197 -7.62 13.48 36.64
CA PRO A 197 -7.71 14.73 37.40
C PRO A 197 -6.55 14.85 38.40
N GLN A 198 -5.50 15.57 38.01
CA GLN A 198 -4.74 16.42 38.92
C GLN A 198 -4.60 17.77 38.21
N ASP A 199 -4.81 18.83 38.98
CA ASP A 199 -4.71 20.26 38.62
C ASP A 199 -6.02 20.92 38.15
N SER A 200 -6.92 21.06 39.12
CA SER A 200 -8.00 22.06 39.13
C SER A 200 -7.72 23.12 40.20
N ASP A 201 -7.23 24.30 39.81
CA ASP A 201 -7.49 25.64 40.41
C ASP A 201 -6.65 26.67 39.62
N MET A 202 -7.17 27.63 38.86
CA MET A 202 -7.90 28.82 39.32
C MET A 202 -8.54 29.55 38.11
N GLY A 203 -9.81 29.95 38.26
CA GLY A 203 -10.46 31.16 37.70
C GLY A 203 -10.36 31.52 36.20
N ASN A 204 -11.47 31.34 35.47
CA ASN A 204 -11.80 32.05 34.20
C ASN A 204 -12.35 33.47 34.55
N PRO A 205 -12.33 34.55 33.69
CA PRO A 205 -12.79 34.46 32.30
C PRO A 205 -12.22 35.44 31.22
N ILE A 206 -12.43 34.99 29.98
CA ILE A 206 -12.54 35.73 28.69
C ILE A 206 -11.24 35.96 27.88
N SER A 207 -11.40 35.60 26.61
CA SER A 207 -10.69 36.00 25.38
C SER A 207 -9.34 35.38 25.07
N GLU A 208 -9.37 34.54 24.04
CA GLU A 208 -8.38 34.33 22.97
C GLU A 208 -6.89 34.24 23.35
N PRO A 209 -6.25 33.10 23.04
CA PRO A 209 -4.81 33.08 22.77
C PRO A 209 -4.51 32.35 21.44
N ALA A 210 -3.72 32.83 20.48
CA ALA A 210 -2.42 33.51 20.51
C ALA A 210 -1.33 32.69 21.21
N ASP A 211 -0.27 32.41 20.46
CA ASP A 211 0.79 31.42 20.69
C ASP A 211 1.64 31.59 21.96
N GLU A 212 2.51 30.57 22.16
CA GLU A 212 3.75 30.57 22.96
C GLU A 212 3.58 30.39 24.49
N VAL A 213 4.41 29.66 25.24
CA VAL A 213 5.88 29.52 25.21
C VAL A 213 6.34 28.31 26.06
N THR A 214 7.42 27.67 25.60
CA THR A 214 8.60 27.14 26.33
C THR A 214 8.67 27.25 27.86
N ALA A 215 9.26 26.24 28.51
CA ALA A 215 10.58 26.33 29.18
C ALA A 215 10.67 25.47 30.45
N GLU A 216 11.35 24.33 30.31
CA GLU A 216 12.27 23.89 31.37
C GLU A 216 13.54 24.76 31.28
N GLN A 217 14.11 25.11 32.43
CA GLN A 217 15.44 25.71 32.57
C GLN A 217 16.01 25.39 33.95
N PRO A 218 17.34 25.51 34.19
CA PRO A 218 18.46 25.56 33.24
C PRO A 218 19.69 24.72 33.68
N GLU A 219 20.60 24.47 32.74
CA GLU A 219 21.98 23.99 32.96
C GLU A 219 22.90 25.04 33.61
N LYS A 220 24.11 24.61 34.09
CA LYS A 220 25.35 25.42 33.96
C LYS A 220 26.71 24.71 34.26
N ILE A 221 27.51 24.49 33.20
CA ILE A 221 28.94 24.84 32.88
C ILE A 221 30.11 24.56 33.89
N ILE A 222 31.23 23.94 33.40
CA ILE A 222 32.67 24.41 33.31
C ILE A 222 33.69 23.24 33.53
N ASP A 223 34.64 23.04 32.59
CA ASP A 223 35.91 22.27 32.78
C ASP A 223 37.16 23.19 32.76
N PRO A 224 38.22 22.90 33.55
CA PRO A 224 39.54 22.57 32.95
C PRO A 224 40.40 21.51 33.71
N GLU A 225 41.19 20.73 32.94
CA GLU A 225 42.20 19.69 33.32
C GLU A 225 43.27 20.12 34.37
N PRO A 226 44.01 19.23 35.10
CA PRO A 226 44.54 17.91 34.67
C PRO A 226 44.66 16.74 35.71
N ALA A 227 44.90 15.53 35.17
CA ALA A 227 45.59 14.34 35.73
C ALA A 227 45.42 13.93 37.22
N GLY A 228 44.68 12.83 37.44
CA GLY A 228 44.71 12.06 38.70
C GLY A 228 43.83 10.82 38.66
N GLU A 229 44.40 9.69 39.06
CA GLU A 229 43.80 8.35 39.07
C GLU A 229 42.61 8.20 40.06
N ILE A 230 41.55 7.52 39.58
CA ILE A 230 40.54 6.69 40.27
C ILE A 230 39.65 7.28 41.38
N THR A 231 38.32 7.23 41.10
CA THR A 231 37.17 6.80 41.94
C THR A 231 35.99 7.79 41.91
N GLY A 232 34.80 7.33 41.51
CA GLY A 232 33.54 8.05 41.73
C GLY A 232 32.70 8.34 40.46
N SER A 233 31.39 8.14 40.57
CA SER A 233 30.34 8.19 39.53
C SER A 233 30.24 9.51 38.75
N VAL A 234 30.14 9.43 37.42
CA VAL A 234 29.84 10.55 36.50
C VAL A 234 28.33 10.66 36.24
N ASN A 235 27.75 11.84 36.49
CA ASN A 235 26.37 12.24 36.15
C ASN A 235 26.28 12.66 34.67
N LEU A 236 25.10 12.46 34.07
CA LEU A 236 24.86 12.36 32.61
C LEU A 236 24.27 13.63 31.96
N ASP A 237 24.27 14.77 32.64
CA ASP A 237 23.35 15.88 32.30
C ASP A 237 23.95 17.02 31.44
N ASP A 238 25.26 17.03 31.13
CA ASP A 238 25.92 18.16 30.44
C ASP A 238 26.12 17.96 28.91
N ALA A 239 25.41 17.03 28.26
CA ALA A 239 25.66 16.67 26.85
C ALA A 239 24.69 17.28 25.80
N PHE A 240 23.76 18.17 26.17
CA PHE A 240 22.66 18.56 25.26
C PHE A 240 22.35 20.06 25.12
N SER A 241 23.29 20.96 25.45
CA SER A 241 23.03 22.42 25.46
C SER A 241 22.97 23.14 24.11
N ASP A 242 23.64 22.66 23.06
CA ASP A 242 23.86 23.47 21.84
C ASP A 242 22.88 23.18 20.69
N GLY A 243 21.73 22.55 20.97
CA GLY A 243 20.70 22.27 19.97
C GLY A 243 19.58 23.32 19.98
N PRO A 244 19.06 23.73 18.80
CA PRO A 244 17.87 24.59 18.77
C PRO A 244 16.72 23.91 19.51
N THR A 245 15.97 24.68 20.29
CA THR A 245 14.84 24.15 21.06
C THR A 245 13.75 23.60 20.14
N LEU A 246 12.89 22.73 20.66
CA LEU A 246 11.81 22.16 19.86
C LEU A 246 10.85 23.24 19.34
N GLU A 247 10.59 24.28 20.13
CA GLU A 247 9.86 25.47 19.69
C GLU A 247 10.61 26.24 18.58
N GLU A 248 11.92 26.48 18.69
CA GLU A 248 12.69 27.15 17.62
C GLU A 248 12.71 26.36 16.31
N LEU A 249 12.78 25.03 16.39
CA LEU A 249 12.69 24.14 15.23
C LEU A 249 11.30 24.19 14.58
N ILE A 250 10.24 24.24 15.40
CA ILE A 250 8.86 24.34 14.90
C ILE A 250 8.67 25.69 14.21
N ASP A 251 9.13 26.77 14.81
CA ASP A 251 9.03 28.12 14.27
C ASP A 251 9.84 28.30 12.99
N GLU A 252 11.07 27.78 12.94
CA GLU A 252 11.88 27.81 11.73
C GLU A 252 11.21 27.00 10.61
N THR A 253 10.67 25.82 10.95
CA THR A 253 9.93 24.99 9.99
C THR A 253 8.67 25.70 9.48
N GLN A 254 7.96 26.43 10.34
CA GLN A 254 6.78 27.21 9.95
C GLN A 254 7.18 28.39 9.06
N ARG A 255 8.26 29.11 9.38
CA ARG A 255 8.81 30.19 8.54
C ARG A 255 9.25 29.68 7.18
N GLU A 256 9.96 28.54 7.12
CA GLU A 256 10.34 27.91 5.86
C GLU A 256 9.11 27.53 5.02
N ASN A 257 8.08 26.96 5.64
CA ASN A 257 6.83 26.62 4.94
C ASN A 257 6.14 27.87 4.38
N GLU A 258 6.03 28.94 5.15
CA GLU A 258 5.45 30.19 4.66
C GLU A 258 6.30 30.83 3.54
N GLN A 259 7.63 30.71 3.62
CA GLN A 259 8.52 31.17 2.55
C GLN A 259 8.34 30.34 1.28
N LEU A 260 8.20 29.02 1.39
CA LEU A 260 7.90 28.13 0.28
C LEU A 260 6.53 28.44 -0.33
N HIS A 261 5.50 28.66 0.49
CA HIS A 261 4.18 29.07 0.02
C HIS A 261 4.23 30.41 -0.73
N ARG A 262 4.91 31.42 -0.17
CA ARG A 262 5.13 32.70 -0.84
C ARG A 262 5.93 32.57 -2.13
N LYS A 263 6.91 31.66 -2.19
CA LYS A 263 7.71 31.39 -3.40
C LYS A 263 6.89 30.66 -4.47
N ILE A 264 6.02 29.74 -4.06
CA ILE A 264 5.06 29.10 -4.95
C ILE A 264 4.06 30.13 -5.45
N GLU A 265 3.59 31.05 -4.62
CA GLU A 265 2.63 32.08 -5.01
C GLU A 265 3.27 33.17 -5.90
N SER A 266 4.57 33.44 -5.73
CA SER A 266 5.33 34.37 -6.58
C SER A 266 5.82 33.77 -7.90
N LEU A 267 5.85 32.44 -8.02
CA LEU A 267 6.07 31.76 -9.30
C LEU A 267 4.82 31.90 -10.17
N THR A 268 5.03 32.41 -11.39
CA THR A 268 3.94 32.53 -12.35
C THR A 268 3.41 31.15 -12.73
N LYS A 269 2.16 31.08 -13.18
CA LYS A 269 1.57 29.81 -13.64
C LYS A 269 2.45 29.13 -14.70
N ASP A 270 3.06 29.91 -15.57
CA ASP A 270 3.94 29.45 -16.64
C ASP A 270 5.24 28.81 -16.09
N ASP A 271 5.81 29.33 -15.00
CA ASP A 271 6.99 28.74 -14.35
C ASP A 271 6.67 27.38 -13.70
N LYS A 272 5.48 27.26 -13.10
CA LYS A 272 5.02 25.99 -12.52
C LYS A 272 4.74 24.95 -13.60
N ASP A 273 4.09 25.37 -14.68
CA ASP A 273 3.79 24.50 -15.81
C ASP A 273 5.10 24.03 -16.49
N ALA A 274 6.11 24.89 -16.59
CA ALA A 274 7.44 24.53 -17.09
C ALA A 274 8.15 23.49 -16.19
N GLU A 275 8.08 23.65 -14.87
CA GLU A 275 8.68 22.69 -13.94
C GLU A 275 7.91 21.35 -13.92
N ILE A 276 6.58 21.38 -14.08
CA ILE A 276 5.76 20.16 -14.24
C ILE A 276 6.19 19.40 -15.49
N VAL A 277 6.37 20.08 -16.63
CA VAL A 277 6.83 19.45 -17.88
C VAL A 277 8.21 18.85 -17.69
N ARG A 278 9.13 19.57 -17.03
CA ARG A 278 10.48 19.06 -16.73
C ARG A 278 10.44 17.79 -15.88
N LEU A 279 9.59 17.77 -14.85
CA LEU A 279 9.44 16.60 -13.97
C LEU A 279 8.80 15.41 -14.71
N GLN A 280 7.88 15.67 -15.62
CA GLN A 280 7.28 14.63 -16.46
C GLN A 280 8.31 14.00 -17.40
N ASP A 281 9.16 14.81 -18.05
CA ASP A 281 10.24 14.34 -18.92
C ASP A 281 11.27 13.51 -18.15
N LEU A 282 11.65 13.96 -16.95
CA LEU A 282 12.56 13.22 -16.08
C LEU A 282 11.96 11.87 -15.66
N ASN A 283 10.69 11.85 -15.25
CA ASN A 283 9.99 10.61 -14.90
C ASN A 283 9.90 9.64 -16.09
N PHE A 284 9.69 10.17 -17.30
CA PHE A 284 9.70 9.35 -18.51
C PHE A 284 11.08 8.74 -18.78
N ALA A 285 12.14 9.52 -18.63
CA ALA A 285 13.52 9.04 -18.78
C ALA A 285 13.88 7.96 -17.75
N LEU A 286 13.54 8.18 -16.48
CA LEU A 286 13.70 7.21 -15.39
C LEU A 286 12.93 5.91 -15.67
N SER A 287 11.70 6.01 -16.17
CA SER A 287 10.89 4.85 -16.53
C SER A 287 11.57 4.00 -17.61
N ARG A 288 12.14 4.62 -18.65
CA ARG A 288 12.90 3.89 -19.68
C ARG A 288 14.16 3.22 -19.14
N GLN A 289 14.84 3.86 -18.18
CA GLN A 289 16.00 3.23 -17.52
C GLN A 289 15.58 2.02 -16.70
N ILE A 290 14.48 2.11 -15.96
CA ILE A 290 13.91 0.98 -15.19
C ILE A 290 13.55 -0.18 -16.13
N ASP A 291 12.91 0.11 -17.27
CA ASP A 291 12.57 -0.93 -18.26
C ASP A 291 13.82 -1.61 -18.81
N THR A 292 14.87 -0.84 -19.11
CA THR A 292 16.16 -1.35 -19.61
C THR A 292 16.82 -2.26 -18.58
N LEU A 293 16.97 -1.80 -17.33
CA LEU A 293 17.55 -2.59 -16.25
C LEU A 293 16.73 -3.85 -15.95
N THR A 294 15.40 -3.76 -16.04
CA THR A 294 14.51 -4.90 -15.84
C THR A 294 14.74 -5.96 -16.93
N ALA A 295 14.92 -5.55 -18.19
CA ALA A 295 15.25 -6.44 -19.29
C ALA A 295 16.62 -7.11 -19.09
N GLU A 296 17.63 -6.35 -18.69
CA GLU A 296 18.98 -6.87 -18.41
C GLU A 296 18.98 -7.89 -17.26
N VAL A 297 18.31 -7.58 -16.15
CA VAL A 297 18.14 -8.52 -15.03
C VAL A 297 17.39 -9.78 -15.48
N GLY A 298 16.39 -9.63 -16.35
CA GLY A 298 15.68 -10.74 -16.97
C GLY A 298 16.61 -11.66 -17.78
N ALA A 299 17.45 -11.06 -18.63
CA ALA A 299 18.42 -11.78 -19.43
C ALA A 299 19.45 -12.51 -18.56
N ALA A 300 20.00 -11.85 -17.55
CA ALA A 300 20.94 -12.43 -16.60
C ALA A 300 20.32 -13.61 -15.83
N LYS A 301 19.06 -13.49 -15.38
CA LYS A 301 18.33 -14.60 -14.73
C LYS A 301 18.14 -15.80 -15.66
N ASN A 302 17.81 -15.55 -16.93
CA ASN A 302 17.66 -16.63 -17.91
C ASN A 302 18.99 -17.33 -18.20
N GLN A 303 20.08 -16.57 -18.32
CA GLN A 303 21.42 -17.12 -18.49
C GLN A 303 21.86 -17.93 -17.27
N ALA A 304 21.60 -17.44 -16.05
CA ALA A 304 21.86 -18.19 -14.82
C ALA A 304 21.09 -19.51 -14.77
N ARG A 305 19.79 -19.51 -15.11
CA ARG A 305 18.99 -20.75 -15.20
C ARG A 305 19.55 -21.72 -16.23
N TYR A 306 19.96 -21.22 -17.40
CA TYR A 306 20.56 -22.04 -18.44
C TYR A 306 21.85 -22.70 -17.96
N VAL A 307 22.75 -21.93 -17.34
CA VAL A 307 24.02 -22.44 -16.77
C VAL A 307 23.73 -23.48 -15.68
N THR A 308 22.80 -23.20 -14.76
CA THR A 308 22.40 -24.16 -13.71
C THR A 308 21.83 -25.46 -14.29
N SER A 309 21.03 -25.36 -15.36
CA SER A 309 20.50 -26.55 -16.06
C SER A 309 21.62 -27.38 -16.68
N LYS A 310 22.57 -26.74 -17.36
CA LYS A 310 23.73 -27.42 -17.96
C LYS A 310 24.63 -28.06 -16.91
N LEU A 311 24.87 -27.38 -15.79
CA LEU A 311 25.65 -27.96 -14.70
C LEU A 311 24.94 -29.17 -14.06
N ARG A 312 23.60 -29.15 -13.97
CA ARG A 312 22.82 -30.31 -13.51
C ARG A 312 22.87 -31.49 -14.49
N GLU A 313 22.86 -31.24 -15.80
CA GLU A 313 23.09 -32.27 -16.82
C GLU A 313 24.47 -32.92 -16.64
N ILE A 314 25.51 -32.11 -16.40
CA ILE A 314 26.87 -32.61 -16.15
C ILE A 314 26.93 -33.42 -14.85
N GLY A 315 26.33 -32.94 -13.75
CA GLY A 315 26.30 -33.69 -12.48
C GLY A 315 25.70 -35.08 -12.61
N LYS A 316 24.66 -35.24 -13.44
CA LYS A 316 24.09 -36.56 -13.76
C LYS A 316 25.06 -37.48 -14.51
N ILE A 317 25.94 -36.93 -15.35
CA ILE A 317 26.94 -37.70 -16.10
C ILE A 317 28.09 -38.15 -15.18
N VAL A 318 28.43 -37.34 -14.17
CA VAL A 318 29.51 -37.62 -13.21
C VAL A 318 28.98 -38.36 -11.96
N GLU A 319 27.69 -38.71 -11.93
CA GLU A 319 27.01 -39.41 -10.82
C GLU A 319 27.20 -38.77 -9.43
N THR A 320 27.42 -37.45 -9.38
CA THR A 320 27.61 -36.68 -8.16
C THR A 320 26.76 -35.42 -8.19
N GLU A 321 26.12 -35.10 -7.05
CA GLU A 321 25.40 -33.84 -6.84
C GLU A 321 26.27 -32.80 -6.12
N ASP A 322 27.53 -33.14 -5.78
CA ASP A 322 28.48 -32.22 -5.16
C ASP A 322 29.04 -31.24 -6.20
N TRP A 323 28.67 -29.97 -6.06
CA TRP A 323 29.07 -28.90 -6.95
C TRP A 323 30.59 -28.70 -7.04
N SER A 324 31.34 -28.99 -5.98
CA SER A 324 32.80 -28.83 -5.96
C SER A 324 33.50 -29.88 -6.84
N GLU A 325 32.96 -31.10 -6.90
CA GLU A 325 33.46 -32.18 -7.74
C GLU A 325 33.10 -31.98 -9.20
N ILE A 326 31.88 -31.53 -9.50
CA ILE A 326 31.42 -31.21 -10.87
C ILE A 326 32.30 -30.12 -11.49
N VAL A 327 32.56 -29.03 -10.75
CA VAL A 327 33.42 -27.93 -11.24
C VAL A 327 34.86 -28.40 -11.45
N SER A 328 35.37 -29.27 -10.58
CA SER A 328 36.71 -29.85 -10.69
C SER A 328 36.84 -30.79 -11.90
N ALA A 329 35.83 -31.61 -12.18
CA ALA A 329 35.79 -32.50 -13.34
C ALA A 329 35.73 -31.74 -14.67
N VAL A 330 34.91 -30.68 -14.75
CA VAL A 330 34.82 -29.81 -15.94
C VAL A 330 36.15 -29.09 -16.21
N ARG A 331 36.88 -28.67 -15.16
CA ARG A 331 38.22 -28.07 -15.31
C ARG A 331 39.25 -29.06 -15.86
N ARG A 332 39.20 -30.34 -15.45
CA ARG A 332 40.10 -31.39 -15.98
C ARG A 332 39.81 -31.78 -17.43
N LEU A 333 38.58 -31.61 -17.92
CA LEU A 333 38.22 -31.86 -19.32
C LEU A 333 38.64 -30.72 -20.27
N LYS A 334 38.92 -29.52 -19.74
CA LYS A 334 39.36 -28.35 -20.51
C LYS A 334 40.88 -28.16 -20.57
N SER A 335 41.65 -28.89 -19.76
CA SER A 335 43.12 -28.95 -19.78
C SER A 335 43.61 -30.05 -20.70
#